data_AF-A0A9D9L4X7-F1
#
_entry.id   AF-A0A9D9L4X7-F1
#
_cell.length_a   1.000
_cell.length_b   1.000
_cell.length_c   1.000
_cell.angle_alpha   90.00
_cell.angle_beta   90.00
_cell.angle_gamma   90.00
#
_symmetry.space_group_name_H-M   'P 1'
#
loop_
_entity.id
_entity.type
_entity.pdbx_description
1 polymer ?
#
loop_
_entity_poly.entity_id
_entity_poly.type
_entity_poly.pdbx_seq_one_letter_code
_entity_poly.pdbx_strand_id
1 'polypeptide(L)'
;MGKRSVMVLLTAVCMALSSCQSSVPQTESLPHTGVSFSNEDKLTADIRERLKKRQYNIVIEYNSKTDDLTDTSELINRLMDKAVSETGQPDEGDYLAFQLGGYDAKTSCESAEEGYLHTISIFPHCYTDVRQEEKVDERVREISRSFGFDEDTPDIEKLRRIYDYIYDNVEYDIIHKNNAGYHLKSTAYGALINGHATCQGYAVTLYRLLRENGVDCRVITGKAYDEDLGEEYHAWNIAGIDGKYYFIDITWDKRLETRADRLLCRESFYSHTPDEKYTKQDFCTEYPVADEDMRF
;
A
#
# COMPACT_ATOMS: atom_id res chain seq x y z
N MET A 1 45.87 -55.14 -27.51
CA MET A 1 46.22 -54.39 -28.74
C MET A 1 45.09 -54.56 -29.75
N GLY A 2 44.46 -53.47 -30.19
CA GLY A 2 43.35 -53.53 -31.14
C GLY A 2 42.50 -52.26 -31.12
N LYS A 3 43.04 -51.16 -31.65
CA LYS A 3 42.27 -49.93 -31.94
C LYS A 3 41.45 -50.16 -33.22
N ARG A 4 40.17 -49.77 -33.20
CA ARG A 4 39.42 -49.43 -34.42
C ARG A 4 38.88 -48.02 -34.24
N SER A 5 39.48 -47.08 -34.99
CA SER A 5 38.95 -45.74 -35.22
C SER A 5 37.83 -45.81 -36.25
N VAL A 6 36.73 -45.10 -36.00
CA VAL A 6 35.81 -44.65 -37.04
C VAL A 6 35.73 -43.12 -36.92
N MET A 7 36.05 -42.49 -38.03
CA MET A 7 36.09 -41.05 -38.27
C MET A 7 34.70 -40.59 -38.71
N VAL A 8 34.15 -39.57 -38.05
CA VAL A 8 33.06 -38.77 -38.61
C VAL A 8 33.42 -37.30 -38.42
N LEU A 9 33.70 -36.65 -39.55
CA LEU A 9 33.76 -35.20 -39.70
C LEU A 9 32.32 -34.67 -39.61
N LEU A 10 32.06 -33.71 -38.73
CA LEU A 10 30.95 -32.76 -38.94
C LEU A 10 31.41 -31.34 -38.64
N THR A 11 31.29 -30.54 -39.69
CA THR A 11 31.49 -29.10 -39.79
C THR A 11 30.61 -28.34 -38.79
N ALA A 12 31.24 -27.52 -37.95
CA ALA A 12 30.53 -26.54 -37.12
C ALA A 12 30.03 -25.39 -38.02
N VAL A 13 28.71 -25.26 -38.13
CA VAL A 13 28.03 -24.10 -38.70
C VAL A 13 27.88 -23.06 -37.58
N CYS A 14 28.49 -21.89 -37.77
CA CYS A 14 28.22 -20.70 -36.97
C CYS A 14 26.76 -20.29 -37.14
N MET A 15 25.97 -20.36 -36.07
CA MET A 15 24.77 -19.55 -35.89
C MET A 15 24.98 -18.68 -34.65
N ALA A 16 25.07 -17.38 -34.88
CA ALA A 16 25.02 -16.38 -33.83
C ALA A 16 23.60 -16.34 -33.26
N LEU A 17 23.42 -16.84 -32.04
CA LEU A 17 22.25 -16.56 -31.23
C LEU A 17 22.62 -15.40 -30.30
N SER A 18 22.01 -14.24 -30.57
CA SER A 18 22.01 -13.08 -29.69
C SER A 18 21.39 -13.51 -28.35
N SER A 19 22.19 -13.59 -27.30
CA SER A 19 21.71 -13.88 -25.97
C SER A 19 20.97 -12.65 -25.44
N CYS A 20 19.64 -12.73 -25.33
CA CYS A 20 18.89 -11.86 -24.44
C CYS A 20 19.37 -12.13 -23.00
N GLN A 21 20.17 -11.21 -22.46
CA GLN A 21 20.39 -11.13 -21.02
C GLN A 21 19.15 -10.43 -20.44
N SER A 22 18.26 -11.21 -19.83
CA SER A 22 17.27 -10.67 -18.90
C SER A 22 18.02 -10.16 -17.68
N SER A 23 18.20 -8.85 -17.58
CA SER A 23 18.66 -8.19 -16.38
C SER A 23 17.61 -8.39 -15.28
N VAL A 24 17.95 -9.21 -14.30
CA VAL A 24 17.22 -9.31 -13.03
C VAL A 24 17.22 -7.91 -12.39
N PRO A 25 16.08 -7.35 -11.96
CA PRO A 25 16.08 -6.09 -11.23
C PRO A 25 16.85 -6.30 -9.92
N GLN A 26 17.91 -5.51 -9.73
CA GLN A 26 18.63 -5.49 -8.46
C GLN A 26 17.71 -4.89 -7.41
N THR A 27 17.18 -5.74 -6.54
CA THR A 27 16.49 -5.37 -5.32
C THR A 27 17.46 -4.55 -4.46
N GLU A 28 17.12 -3.30 -4.14
CA GLU A 28 17.86 -2.52 -3.14
C GLU A 28 17.89 -3.32 -1.83
N SER A 29 19.07 -3.80 -1.43
CA SER A 29 19.27 -4.63 -0.26
C SER A 29 19.12 -3.79 1.00
N LEU A 30 18.02 -3.95 1.72
CA LEU A 30 17.93 -3.60 3.14
C LEU A 30 18.99 -4.41 3.92
N PRO A 31 19.53 -3.89 5.05
CA PRO A 31 20.59 -4.54 5.79
C PRO A 31 20.20 -5.99 6.13
N HIS A 32 21.14 -6.91 5.91
CA HIS A 32 20.92 -8.34 6.09
C HIS A 32 20.72 -8.66 7.57
N THR A 33 19.47 -8.76 8.01
CA THR A 33 19.15 -9.38 9.30
C THR A 33 19.66 -10.82 9.30
N GLY A 34 20.41 -11.24 10.31
CA GLY A 34 20.90 -12.62 10.43
C GLY A 34 19.79 -13.69 10.56
N VAL A 35 18.55 -13.26 10.80
CA VAL A 35 17.36 -14.10 10.93
C VAL A 35 16.53 -14.09 9.64
N SER A 36 16.36 -15.27 9.04
CA SER A 36 15.44 -15.50 7.91
C SER A 36 14.47 -16.63 8.26
N PHE A 37 13.18 -16.45 7.96
CA PHE A 37 12.17 -17.47 8.16
C PHE A 37 12.00 -18.26 6.86
N SER A 38 12.04 -19.60 6.94
CA SER A 38 11.76 -20.46 5.77
C SER A 38 10.32 -20.30 5.22
N ASN A 39 9.42 -19.73 6.03
CA ASN A 39 8.00 -19.53 5.74
C ASN A 39 7.58 -18.06 5.91
N GLU A 40 8.49 -17.12 5.66
CA GLU A 40 8.26 -15.70 5.93
C GLU A 40 7.00 -15.13 5.28
N ASP A 41 6.70 -15.49 4.04
CA ASP A 41 5.48 -15.02 3.35
C ASP A 41 4.23 -15.42 4.13
N LYS A 42 4.18 -16.66 4.62
CA LYS A 42 3.08 -17.16 5.45
C LYS A 42 3.00 -16.43 6.79
N LEU A 43 4.14 -16.14 7.40
CA LEU A 43 4.20 -15.37 8.66
C LEU A 43 3.65 -13.95 8.45
N THR A 44 4.10 -13.25 7.40
CA THR A 44 3.64 -11.89 7.10
C THR A 44 2.16 -11.84 6.73
N ALA A 45 1.63 -12.87 6.07
CA ALA A 45 0.19 -13.02 5.84
C ALA A 45 -0.59 -13.23 7.16
N ASP A 46 -0.07 -14.01 8.10
CA ASP A 46 -0.70 -14.17 9.43
C ASP A 46 -0.69 -12.86 10.22
N ILE A 47 0.42 -12.11 10.19
CA ILE A 47 0.51 -10.77 10.80
C ILE A 47 -0.54 -9.84 10.17
N ARG A 48 -0.64 -9.81 8.84
CA ARG A 48 -1.65 -9.01 8.12
C ARG A 48 -3.08 -9.36 8.54
N GLU A 49 -3.42 -10.65 8.60
CA GLU A 49 -4.74 -11.11 9.03
C GLU A 49 -5.07 -10.69 10.48
N ARG A 50 -4.08 -10.66 11.36
CA ARG A 50 -4.24 -10.16 12.73
C ARG A 50 -4.40 -8.64 12.78
N LEU A 51 -3.69 -7.90 11.93
CA LEU A 51 -3.85 -6.45 11.77
C LEU A 51 -5.25 -6.09 11.26
N LYS A 52 -5.78 -6.82 10.27
CA LYS A 52 -7.16 -6.66 9.77
C LYS A 52 -8.19 -6.84 10.89
N LYS A 53 -7.97 -7.82 11.76
CA LYS A 53 -8.80 -8.08 12.96
C LYS A 53 -8.53 -7.11 14.13
N ARG A 54 -7.66 -6.12 13.95
CA ARG A 54 -7.24 -5.14 14.97
C ARG A 54 -6.78 -5.83 16.26
N GLN A 55 -6.06 -6.95 16.12
CA GLN A 55 -5.57 -7.71 17.27
C GLN A 55 -4.48 -6.91 18.00
N TYR A 56 -4.73 -6.62 19.29
CA TYR A 56 -3.87 -5.76 20.11
C TYR A 56 -2.48 -6.33 20.39
N ASN A 57 -2.32 -7.66 20.41
CA ASN A 57 -1.04 -8.32 20.68
C ASN A 57 -0.81 -9.45 19.67
N ILE A 58 0.17 -9.28 18.78
CA ILE A 58 0.60 -10.26 17.78
C ILE A 58 1.88 -10.92 18.30
N VAL A 59 1.80 -12.22 18.56
CA VAL A 59 2.93 -13.00 19.11
C VAL A 59 3.54 -13.87 18.02
N ILE A 60 4.85 -13.79 17.88
CA ILE A 60 5.66 -14.60 16.96
C ILE A 60 6.69 -15.36 17.80
N GLU A 61 6.75 -16.66 17.63
CA GLU A 61 7.69 -17.54 18.32
C GLU A 61 8.56 -18.27 17.30
N TYR A 62 9.87 -18.34 17.56
CA TYR A 62 10.79 -19.10 16.71
C TYR A 62 11.98 -19.65 17.50
N ASN A 63 12.46 -20.81 17.07
CA ASN A 63 13.66 -21.42 17.63
C ASN A 63 14.90 -20.96 16.87
N SER A 64 16.01 -20.77 17.58
CA SER A 64 17.32 -20.51 16.99
C SER A 64 18.44 -21.18 17.80
N LYS A 65 19.64 -21.23 17.22
CA LYS A 65 20.83 -21.79 17.89
C LYS A 65 21.52 -20.79 18.83
N THR A 66 21.14 -19.52 18.78
CA THR A 66 21.80 -18.41 19.48
C THR A 66 20.77 -17.58 20.23
N ASP A 67 21.14 -17.01 21.36
CA ASP A 67 20.31 -16.06 22.11
C ASP A 67 20.42 -14.62 21.58
N ASP A 68 21.08 -14.44 20.44
CA ASP A 68 21.35 -13.13 19.86
C ASP A 68 20.06 -12.42 19.42
N LEU A 69 19.91 -11.18 19.89
CA LEU A 69 18.75 -10.31 19.68
C LEU A 69 19.11 -9.03 18.93
N THR A 70 20.37 -8.82 18.49
CA THR A 70 20.83 -7.54 17.93
C THR A 70 19.99 -7.07 16.75
N ASP A 71 19.55 -7.99 15.89
CA ASP A 71 18.86 -7.67 14.63
C ASP A 71 17.33 -7.71 14.77
N THR A 72 16.80 -7.87 15.98
CA THR A 72 15.37 -8.13 16.18
C THR A 72 14.52 -6.93 15.75
N SER A 73 14.99 -5.70 15.97
CA SER A 73 14.27 -4.49 15.53
C SER A 73 14.15 -4.41 14.02
N GLU A 74 15.22 -4.71 13.29
CA GLU A 74 15.22 -4.74 11.81
C GLU A 74 14.31 -5.85 11.29
N LEU A 75 14.32 -7.02 11.95
CA LEU A 75 13.42 -8.12 11.65
C LEU A 75 11.95 -7.71 11.81
N ILE A 76 11.60 -7.07 12.92
CA ILE A 76 10.23 -6.61 13.19
C ILE A 76 9.80 -5.58 12.14
N ASN A 77 10.65 -4.57 11.86
CA ASN A 77 10.39 -3.58 10.81
C ASN A 77 10.09 -4.25 9.48
N ARG A 78 10.95 -5.18 9.05
CA ARG A 78 10.81 -5.90 7.78
C ARG A 78 9.53 -6.74 7.72
N LEU A 79 9.17 -7.41 8.80
CA LEU A 79 7.93 -8.19 8.88
C LEU A 79 6.70 -7.29 8.84
N MET A 80 6.71 -6.16 9.54
CA MET A 80 5.60 -5.21 9.57
C MET A 80 5.43 -4.51 8.23
N ASP A 81 6.52 -4.05 7.60
CA ASP A 81 6.50 -3.44 6.27
C ASP A 81 5.92 -4.39 5.22
N LYS A 82 6.32 -5.67 5.27
CA LYS A 82 5.78 -6.71 4.38
C LYS A 82 4.34 -7.11 4.73
N ALA A 83 3.93 -7.02 5.99
CA ALA A 83 2.55 -7.26 6.38
C ALA A 83 1.59 -6.19 5.84
N VAL A 84 2.04 -4.94 5.70
CA VAL A 84 1.21 -3.83 5.17
C VAL A 84 1.50 -3.47 3.70
N SER A 85 2.39 -4.20 3.03
CA SER A 85 2.71 -3.97 1.62
C SER A 85 1.48 -4.16 0.72
N GLU A 86 1.43 -3.42 -0.40
CA GLU A 86 0.36 -3.49 -1.38
C GLU A 86 0.07 -4.93 -1.84
N THR A 87 -1.21 -5.33 -1.79
CA THR A 87 -1.67 -6.67 -2.23
C THR A 87 -2.79 -6.59 -3.26
N GLY A 88 -3.31 -5.39 -3.50
CA GLY A 88 -4.48 -5.16 -4.30
C GLY A 88 -5.82 -5.52 -3.65
N GLN A 89 -5.83 -5.99 -2.40
CA GLN A 89 -7.08 -6.20 -1.66
C GLN A 89 -7.55 -4.87 -1.04
N PRO A 90 -8.86 -4.60 -1.00
CA PRO A 90 -9.40 -3.33 -0.54
C PRO A 90 -9.11 -3.04 0.94
N ASP A 91 -9.02 -4.08 1.77
CA ASP A 91 -8.79 -3.99 3.22
C ASP A 91 -7.35 -4.33 3.63
N GLU A 92 -6.41 -4.32 2.68
CA GLU A 92 -4.97 -4.60 2.86
C GLU A 92 -4.12 -3.46 2.27
N GLY A 93 -2.81 -3.69 2.11
CA GLY A 93 -1.92 -2.73 1.44
C GLY A 93 -1.95 -1.35 2.07
N ASP A 94 -2.08 -0.33 1.21
CA ASP A 94 -2.16 1.06 1.64
C ASP A 94 -3.32 1.31 2.63
N TYR A 95 -4.45 0.61 2.54
CA TYR A 95 -5.56 0.76 3.50
C TYR A 95 -5.13 0.42 4.94
N LEU A 96 -4.34 -0.65 5.12
CA LEU A 96 -3.79 -0.99 6.44
C LEU A 96 -2.62 -0.09 6.81
N ALA A 97 -1.70 0.16 5.88
CA ALA A 97 -0.49 0.94 6.13
C ALA A 97 -0.82 2.34 6.66
N PHE A 98 -1.80 3.02 6.04
CA PHE A 98 -2.20 4.36 6.44
C PHE A 98 -3.11 4.41 7.66
N GLN A 99 -3.67 3.29 8.11
CA GLN A 99 -4.50 3.24 9.32
C GLN A 99 -3.78 2.67 10.54
N LEU A 100 -2.46 2.50 10.42
CA LEU A 100 -1.56 2.07 11.49
C LEU A 100 -0.65 3.24 11.87
N GLY A 101 -0.77 3.72 13.12
CA GLY A 101 0.06 4.78 13.69
C GLY A 101 1.45 4.36 14.16
N GLY A 102 1.89 3.15 13.77
CA GLY A 102 3.08 2.50 14.30
C GLY A 102 2.74 1.31 15.20
N TYR A 103 3.73 0.87 15.97
CA TYR A 103 3.58 -0.25 16.90
C TYR A 103 4.68 -0.20 17.96
N ASP A 104 4.38 -0.77 19.13
CA ASP A 104 5.41 -1.14 20.11
C ASP A 104 5.80 -2.61 19.93
N ALA A 105 7.00 -2.99 20.35
CA ALA A 105 7.41 -4.38 20.37
C ALA A 105 8.14 -4.74 21.67
N LYS A 106 7.95 -5.98 22.12
CA LYS A 106 8.70 -6.59 23.22
C LYS A 106 9.29 -7.92 22.76
N THR A 107 10.52 -8.18 23.16
CA THR A 107 11.23 -9.40 22.78
C THR A 107 11.72 -10.12 24.04
N SER A 108 11.70 -11.44 23.99
CA SER A 108 12.29 -12.30 25.02
C SER A 108 12.92 -13.52 24.39
N CYS A 109 13.88 -14.10 25.11
CA CYS A 109 14.60 -15.29 24.71
C CYS A 109 14.76 -16.20 25.93
N GLU A 110 14.45 -17.49 25.78
CA GLU A 110 14.65 -18.50 26.80
C GLU A 110 15.33 -19.75 26.24
N SER A 111 16.08 -20.47 27.08
CA SER A 111 16.72 -21.71 26.67
C SER A 111 15.68 -22.79 26.40
N ALA A 112 15.84 -23.50 25.28
CA ALA A 112 15.00 -24.61 24.86
C ALA A 112 15.82 -25.90 24.74
N GLU A 113 15.17 -27.06 24.54
CA GLU A 113 15.85 -28.37 24.41
C GLU A 113 16.91 -28.35 23.28
N GLU A 114 16.63 -27.63 22.19
CA GLU A 114 17.55 -27.44 21.07
C GLU A 114 17.78 -25.93 20.79
N GLY A 115 18.57 -25.28 21.65
CA GLY A 115 18.99 -23.88 21.47
C GLY A 115 18.15 -22.92 22.30
N TYR A 116 17.50 -21.96 21.64
CA TYR A 116 16.74 -20.89 22.28
C TYR A 116 15.39 -20.67 21.60
N LEU A 117 14.35 -20.45 22.41
CA LEU A 117 13.05 -19.99 21.96
C LEU A 117 12.98 -18.47 22.10
N HIS A 118 12.76 -17.80 20.97
CA HIS A 118 12.57 -16.36 20.89
C HIS A 118 11.07 -16.05 20.78
N THR A 119 10.61 -15.07 21.54
CA THR A 119 9.23 -14.56 21.47
C THR A 119 9.27 -13.06 21.15
N ILE A 120 8.54 -12.67 20.11
CA ILE A 120 8.30 -11.28 19.73
C ILE A 120 6.81 -11.00 19.97
N SER A 121 6.50 -10.01 20.80
CA SER A 121 5.14 -9.47 20.97
C SER A 121 5.06 -8.08 20.35
N ILE A 122 4.23 -7.93 19.32
CA ILE A 122 3.98 -6.66 18.61
C ILE A 122 2.63 -6.11 19.06
N PHE A 123 2.59 -4.82 19.38
CA PHE A 123 1.39 -4.09 19.83
C PHE A 123 1.06 -2.97 18.83
N PRO A 124 0.23 -3.25 17.80
CA PRO A 124 -0.09 -2.28 16.76
C PRO A 124 -0.92 -1.10 17.28
N HIS A 125 -0.59 0.11 16.84
CA HIS A 125 -1.35 1.33 17.14
C HIS A 125 -2.36 1.62 16.04
N CYS A 126 -3.41 0.81 15.93
CA CYS A 126 -4.46 1.03 14.93
C CYS A 126 -5.31 2.27 15.26
N TYR A 127 -5.67 3.05 14.24
CA TYR A 127 -6.55 4.22 14.41
C TYR A 127 -8.02 3.85 14.63
N THR A 128 -8.40 2.62 14.31
CA THR A 128 -9.75 2.07 14.44
C THR A 128 -9.75 0.77 15.24
N ASP A 129 -10.90 0.45 15.83
CA ASP A 129 -11.19 -0.87 16.39
C ASP A 129 -11.94 -1.79 15.41
N VAL A 130 -12.05 -3.07 15.74
CA VAL A 130 -12.69 -4.07 14.87
C VAL A 130 -14.16 -3.77 14.57
N ARG A 131 -14.91 -3.16 15.51
CA ARG A 131 -16.33 -2.82 15.30
C ARG A 131 -16.48 -1.63 14.37
N GLN A 132 -15.51 -0.72 14.38
CA GLN A 132 -15.45 0.38 13.43
C GLN A 132 -15.16 -0.15 12.02
N GLU A 133 -14.23 -1.10 11.86
CA GLU A 133 -13.97 -1.74 10.56
C GLU A 133 -15.17 -2.54 10.04
N GLU A 134 -15.88 -3.29 10.90
CA GLU A 134 -17.12 -3.98 10.50
C GLU A 134 -18.15 -3.02 9.90
N LYS A 135 -18.30 -1.83 10.49
CA LYS A 135 -19.18 -0.77 9.94
C LYS A 135 -18.68 -0.20 8.63
N VAL A 136 -17.36 -0.02 8.48
CA VAL A 136 -16.76 0.42 7.21
C VAL A 136 -17.02 -0.62 6.13
N ASP A 137 -16.80 -1.91 6.42
CA ASP A 137 -17.05 -3.01 5.50
C ASP A 137 -18.51 -3.07 5.04
N GLU A 138 -19.45 -2.93 5.98
CA GLU A 138 -20.88 -2.86 5.67
C GLU A 138 -21.19 -1.68 4.77
N ARG A 139 -20.72 -0.48 5.13
CA ARG A 139 -20.98 0.74 4.36
C ARG A 139 -20.35 0.71 2.97
N VAL A 140 -19.12 0.20 2.84
CA VAL A 140 -18.42 0.01 1.56
C VAL A 140 -19.25 -0.91 0.67
N ARG A 141 -19.70 -2.05 1.18
CA ARG A 141 -20.55 -2.97 0.40
C ARG A 141 -21.89 -2.35 0.00
N GLU A 142 -22.50 -1.56 0.87
CA GLU A 142 -23.75 -0.84 0.56
C GLU A 142 -23.54 0.18 -0.57
N ILE A 143 -22.50 0.99 -0.47
CA ILE A 143 -22.14 2.00 -1.48
C ILE A 143 -21.84 1.31 -2.83
N SER A 144 -20.96 0.30 -2.85
CA SER A 144 -20.59 -0.43 -4.07
C SER A 144 -21.81 -1.05 -4.75
N ARG A 145 -22.72 -1.68 -3.98
CA ARG A 145 -23.98 -2.21 -4.54
C ARG A 145 -24.89 -1.11 -5.09
N SER A 146 -24.92 0.06 -4.45
CA SER A 146 -25.79 1.17 -4.87
C SER A 146 -25.39 1.75 -6.23
N PHE A 147 -24.12 1.63 -6.63
CA PHE A 147 -23.67 2.06 -7.95
C PHE A 147 -24.14 1.14 -9.07
N GLY A 148 -24.40 -0.13 -8.78
CA GLY A 148 -24.87 -1.10 -9.77
C GLY A 148 -23.87 -1.39 -10.87
N PHE A 149 -22.56 -1.28 -10.58
CA PHE A 149 -21.51 -1.64 -11.54
C PHE A 149 -21.59 -3.12 -11.91
N ASP A 150 -21.25 -3.39 -13.16
CA ASP A 150 -21.06 -4.73 -13.71
C ASP A 150 -19.65 -4.87 -14.29
N GLU A 151 -19.38 -6.02 -14.92
CA GLU A 151 -18.08 -6.32 -15.53
C GLU A 151 -17.76 -5.44 -16.75
N ASP A 152 -18.78 -4.86 -17.39
CA ASP A 152 -18.64 -4.01 -18.56
C ASP A 152 -18.50 -2.52 -18.22
N THR A 153 -18.76 -2.15 -16.95
CA THR A 153 -18.62 -0.78 -16.49
C THR A 153 -17.15 -0.35 -16.55
N PRO A 154 -16.79 0.69 -17.34
CA PRO A 154 -15.41 1.14 -17.45
C PRO A 154 -14.86 1.64 -16.12
N ASP A 155 -13.58 1.38 -15.86
CA ASP A 155 -12.95 1.79 -14.59
C ASP A 155 -12.98 3.31 -14.38
N ILE A 156 -12.92 4.10 -15.45
CA ILE A 156 -13.08 5.56 -15.37
C ILE A 156 -14.48 5.97 -14.89
N GLU A 157 -15.53 5.25 -15.29
CA GLU A 157 -16.88 5.50 -14.83
C GLU A 157 -17.03 5.12 -13.35
N LYS A 158 -16.47 3.97 -12.95
CA LYS A 158 -16.45 3.55 -11.54
C LYS A 158 -15.76 4.59 -10.67
N LEU A 159 -14.58 5.04 -11.11
CA LEU A 159 -13.80 6.07 -10.43
C LEU A 159 -14.59 7.36 -10.29
N ARG A 160 -15.18 7.88 -11.37
CA ARG A 160 -15.96 9.12 -11.33
C ARG A 160 -17.11 9.03 -10.33
N ARG A 161 -17.88 7.94 -10.37
CA ARG A 161 -19.03 7.71 -9.47
C ARG A 161 -18.62 7.62 -8.00
N ILE A 162 -17.51 6.95 -7.71
CA ILE A 162 -16.93 6.84 -6.36
C ILE A 162 -16.40 8.20 -5.89
N TYR A 163 -15.66 8.91 -6.74
CA TYR A 163 -15.17 10.26 -6.48
C TYR A 163 -16.34 11.20 -6.13
N ASP A 164 -17.38 11.23 -6.97
CA ASP A 164 -18.57 12.07 -6.77
C ASP A 164 -19.25 11.76 -5.44
N TYR A 165 -19.41 10.47 -5.11
CA TYR A 165 -19.97 10.05 -3.84
C TYR A 165 -19.17 10.58 -2.65
N ILE A 166 -17.83 10.45 -2.66
CA ILE A 166 -16.99 10.93 -1.55
C ILE A 166 -17.06 12.45 -1.47
N TYR A 167 -16.97 13.15 -2.60
CA TYR A 167 -17.07 14.62 -2.66
C TYR A 167 -18.39 15.13 -2.05
N ASP A 168 -19.50 14.45 -2.31
CA ASP A 168 -20.83 14.84 -1.86
C ASP A 168 -21.16 14.45 -0.41
N ASN A 169 -20.49 13.43 0.14
CA ASN A 169 -20.85 12.84 1.44
C ASN A 169 -19.80 13.04 2.53
N VAL A 170 -18.62 13.55 2.21
CA VAL A 170 -17.54 13.76 3.18
C VAL A 170 -17.14 15.22 3.21
N GLU A 171 -17.11 15.78 4.41
CA GLU A 171 -16.64 17.13 4.70
C GLU A 171 -15.25 17.12 5.35
N TYR A 172 -14.48 18.19 5.12
CA TYR A 172 -13.16 18.29 5.71
C TYR A 172 -13.27 18.51 7.23
N ASP A 173 -12.56 17.71 8.03
CA ASP A 173 -12.59 17.81 9.49
C ASP A 173 -11.73 18.98 9.99
N ILE A 174 -12.25 20.20 9.87
CA ILE A 174 -11.61 21.43 10.34
C ILE A 174 -11.46 21.43 11.87
N ILE A 175 -12.39 20.80 12.59
CA ILE A 175 -12.44 20.80 14.05
C ILE A 175 -11.26 20.04 14.63
N HIS A 176 -10.96 18.86 14.10
CA HIS A 176 -9.94 17.98 14.64
C HIS A 176 -8.63 17.97 13.86
N LYS A 177 -8.49 18.74 12.76
CA LYS A 177 -7.27 18.71 11.93
C LYS A 177 -5.96 18.86 12.72
N ASN A 178 -5.96 19.71 13.75
CA ASN A 178 -4.80 19.95 14.61
C ASN A 178 -4.81 19.13 15.92
N ASN A 179 -5.79 18.25 16.13
CA ASN A 179 -5.85 17.39 17.30
C ASN A 179 -5.11 16.08 17.05
N ALA A 180 -3.86 15.98 17.49
CA ALA A 180 -3.01 14.80 17.30
C ALA A 180 -3.59 13.52 17.93
N GLY A 181 -4.44 13.61 18.96
CA GLY A 181 -5.02 12.45 19.65
C GLY A 181 -6.33 11.94 19.03
N TYR A 182 -6.93 12.66 18.07
CA TYR A 182 -8.14 12.22 17.38
C TYR A 182 -7.77 11.60 16.04
N HIS A 183 -7.51 10.30 16.01
CA HIS A 183 -7.05 9.62 14.80
C HIS A 183 -8.15 9.32 13.78
N LEU A 184 -9.42 9.23 14.21
CA LEU A 184 -10.53 8.86 13.32
C LEU A 184 -10.69 9.80 12.11
N LYS A 185 -10.30 11.07 12.23
CA LYS A 185 -10.27 12.02 11.09
C LYS A 185 -9.42 11.52 9.92
N SER A 186 -8.44 10.66 10.17
CA SER A 186 -7.51 10.14 9.16
C SER A 186 -7.90 8.75 8.65
N THR A 187 -9.14 8.30 8.88
CA THR A 187 -9.61 6.92 8.63
C THR A 187 -10.81 6.89 7.68
N ALA A 188 -11.03 5.73 7.05
CA ALA A 188 -12.24 5.51 6.26
C ALA A 188 -13.51 5.50 7.13
N TYR A 189 -13.39 5.12 8.41
CA TYR A 189 -14.49 5.24 9.38
C TYR A 189 -14.91 6.71 9.57
N GLY A 190 -13.93 7.61 9.74
CA GLY A 190 -14.19 9.05 9.84
C GLY A 190 -14.95 9.56 8.61
N ALA A 191 -14.48 9.22 7.42
CA ALA A 191 -15.10 9.64 6.17
C ALA A 191 -16.51 9.03 5.98
N LEU A 192 -16.63 7.70 5.98
CA LEU A 192 -17.87 7.02 5.56
C LEU A 192 -18.95 6.97 6.64
N ILE A 193 -18.57 6.96 7.91
CA ILE A 193 -19.50 6.80 9.04
C ILE A 193 -19.74 8.14 9.73
N ASN A 194 -18.69 8.92 10.02
CA ASN A 194 -18.84 10.23 10.66
C ASN A 194 -19.07 11.37 9.66
N GLY A 195 -18.84 11.15 8.36
CA GLY A 195 -18.96 12.17 7.32
C GLY A 195 -17.85 13.22 7.35
N HIS A 196 -16.78 13.00 8.11
CA HIS A 196 -15.73 14.00 8.32
C HIS A 196 -14.33 13.36 8.32
N ALA A 197 -13.43 13.91 7.51
CA ALA A 197 -12.06 13.41 7.40
C ALA A 197 -11.05 14.52 7.05
N THR A 198 -9.76 14.26 7.33
CA THR A 198 -8.64 15.01 6.76
C THR A 198 -8.12 14.30 5.51
N CYS A 199 -7.10 14.86 4.85
CA CYS A 199 -6.53 14.36 3.59
C CYS A 199 -6.30 12.85 3.56
N GLN A 200 -5.69 12.30 4.61
CA GLN A 200 -5.47 10.86 4.71
C GLN A 200 -6.79 10.07 4.74
N GLY A 201 -7.80 10.53 5.48
CA GLY A 201 -9.10 9.86 5.57
C GLY A 201 -9.84 9.86 4.23
N TYR A 202 -9.76 10.94 3.45
CA TYR A 202 -10.24 10.96 2.07
C TYR A 202 -9.47 9.95 1.21
N ALA A 203 -8.14 9.96 1.28
CA ALA A 203 -7.31 9.15 0.41
C ALA A 203 -7.47 7.64 0.64
N VAL A 204 -7.52 7.20 1.90
CA VAL A 204 -7.77 5.78 2.24
C VAL A 204 -9.20 5.35 1.90
N THR A 205 -10.16 6.28 1.92
CA THR A 205 -11.55 6.00 1.53
C THR A 205 -11.68 5.80 0.04
N LEU A 206 -11.03 6.66 -0.76
CA LEU A 206 -11.00 6.51 -2.21
C LEU A 206 -10.31 5.20 -2.59
N TYR A 207 -9.15 4.88 -1.99
CA TYR A 207 -8.49 3.58 -2.16
C TYR A 207 -9.45 2.43 -1.84
N ARG A 208 -10.09 2.46 -0.67
CA ARG A 208 -10.96 1.37 -0.21
C ARG A 208 -12.11 1.10 -1.17
N LEU A 209 -12.79 2.15 -1.63
CA LEU A 209 -13.92 2.04 -2.55
C LEU A 209 -13.49 1.65 -3.97
N LEU A 210 -12.37 2.19 -4.48
CA LEU A 210 -11.87 1.82 -5.82
C LEU A 210 -11.44 0.36 -5.87
N ARG A 211 -10.63 -0.09 -4.91
CA ARG A 211 -10.16 -1.48 -4.84
C ARG A 211 -11.32 -2.46 -4.66
N GLU A 212 -12.35 -2.11 -3.87
CA GLU A 212 -13.57 -2.94 -3.71
C GLU A 212 -14.30 -3.13 -5.05
N ASN A 213 -14.23 -2.13 -5.94
CA ASN A 213 -14.87 -2.14 -7.25
C ASN A 213 -13.88 -2.50 -8.39
N GLY A 214 -12.73 -3.08 -8.05
CA GLY A 214 -11.77 -3.62 -9.00
C GLY A 214 -10.89 -2.60 -9.71
N VAL A 215 -10.93 -1.32 -9.32
CA VAL A 215 -10.09 -0.27 -9.90
C VAL A 215 -8.79 -0.16 -9.10
N ASP A 216 -7.66 -0.22 -9.80
CA ASP A 216 -6.36 -0.07 -9.14
C ASP A 216 -6.18 1.34 -8.59
N CYS A 217 -5.65 1.44 -7.37
CA CYS A 217 -5.42 2.70 -6.67
C CYS A 217 -4.29 2.54 -5.66
N ARG A 218 -3.51 3.61 -5.47
CA ARG A 218 -2.53 3.74 -4.39
C ARG A 218 -2.78 5.02 -3.60
N VAL A 219 -2.45 5.01 -2.31
CA VAL A 219 -2.38 6.21 -1.47
C VAL A 219 -0.97 6.76 -1.53
N ILE A 220 -0.85 8.03 -1.88
CA ILE A 220 0.42 8.75 -2.00
C ILE A 220 0.47 9.82 -0.92
N THR A 221 1.68 10.07 -0.41
CA THR A 221 1.95 11.18 0.49
C THR A 221 3.05 12.06 -0.03
N GLY A 222 3.10 13.28 0.50
CA GLY A 222 4.13 14.24 0.22
C GLY A 222 3.72 15.61 0.72
N LYS A 223 3.99 16.63 -0.08
CA LYS A 223 3.68 18.02 0.23
C LYS A 223 2.74 18.60 -0.80
N ALA A 224 1.78 19.39 -0.36
CA ALA A 224 0.90 20.17 -1.21
C ALA A 224 1.05 21.66 -0.88
N TYR A 225 1.09 22.50 -1.91
CA TYR A 225 1.22 23.95 -1.77
C TYR A 225 -0.05 24.66 -2.18
N ASP A 226 -0.54 25.51 -1.28
CA ASP A 226 -1.63 26.45 -1.51
C ASP A 226 -1.12 27.88 -1.36
N GLU A 227 -1.55 28.80 -2.22
CA GLU A 227 -1.09 30.19 -2.17
C GLU A 227 -1.49 30.89 -0.86
N ASP A 228 -2.67 30.56 -0.31
CA ASP A 228 -3.21 31.22 0.88
C ASP A 228 -2.74 30.58 2.20
N LEU A 229 -2.56 29.25 2.26
CA LEU A 229 -2.16 28.54 3.49
C LEU A 229 -0.71 28.05 3.52
N GLY A 230 0.01 28.12 2.40
CA GLY A 230 1.39 27.65 2.28
C GLY A 230 1.50 26.14 2.04
N GLU A 231 2.68 25.60 2.34
CA GLU A 231 2.99 24.18 2.15
C GLU A 231 2.54 23.35 3.37
N GLU A 232 1.86 22.23 3.14
CA GLU A 232 1.50 21.26 4.17
C GLU A 232 1.82 19.82 3.76
N TYR A 233 2.05 18.95 4.76
CA TYR A 233 2.12 17.52 4.51
C TYR A 233 0.73 17.01 4.14
N HIS A 234 0.65 16.21 3.09
CA HIS A 234 -0.63 15.88 2.46
C HIS A 234 -0.66 14.44 1.96
N ALA A 235 -1.88 13.92 1.80
CA ALA A 235 -2.16 12.58 1.29
C ALA A 235 -3.23 12.64 0.21
N TRP A 236 -3.00 11.96 -0.90
CA TRP A 236 -3.87 11.91 -2.07
C TRP A 236 -3.78 10.53 -2.73
N ASN A 237 -4.34 10.36 -3.92
CA ASN A 237 -4.34 9.08 -4.63
C ASN A 237 -3.72 9.16 -6.02
N ILE A 238 -3.27 8.00 -6.49
CA ILE A 238 -3.22 7.70 -7.92
C ILE A 238 -4.16 6.53 -8.22
N ALA A 239 -4.81 6.53 -9.38
CA ALA A 239 -5.65 5.42 -9.84
C ALA A 239 -5.28 4.97 -11.25
N GLY A 240 -5.33 3.66 -11.49
CA GLY A 240 -4.96 3.03 -12.74
C GLY A 240 -6.15 2.96 -13.70
N ILE A 241 -6.04 3.61 -14.86
CA ILE A 241 -7.02 3.60 -15.95
C ILE A 241 -6.27 3.27 -17.25
N ASP A 242 -6.72 2.24 -17.97
CA ASP A 242 -6.13 1.78 -19.24
C ASP A 242 -4.59 1.60 -19.20
N GLY A 243 -4.07 1.12 -18.06
CA GLY A 243 -2.64 0.85 -17.87
C GLY A 243 -1.78 2.07 -17.53
N LYS A 244 -2.40 3.22 -17.26
CA LYS A 244 -1.72 4.45 -16.81
C LYS A 244 -2.33 4.95 -15.51
N TYR A 245 -1.50 5.60 -14.69
CA TYR A 245 -1.92 6.15 -13.40
C TYR A 245 -2.15 7.65 -13.46
N TYR A 246 -3.21 8.11 -12.81
CA TYR A 246 -3.58 9.52 -12.76
C TYR A 246 -3.71 10.01 -11.32
N PHE A 247 -3.35 11.26 -11.08
CA PHE A 247 -3.50 11.89 -9.76
C PHE A 247 -4.94 12.29 -9.50
N ILE A 248 -5.37 12.07 -8.24
CA ILE A 248 -6.68 12.42 -7.73
C ILE A 248 -6.52 12.95 -6.32
N ASP A 249 -7.10 14.11 -6.05
CA ASP A 249 -7.15 14.67 -4.70
C ASP A 249 -8.51 15.28 -4.43
N ILE A 250 -9.38 14.49 -3.80
CA ILE A 250 -10.73 14.94 -3.41
C ILE A 250 -10.65 16.04 -2.34
N THR A 251 -9.56 16.09 -1.56
CA THR A 251 -9.41 17.00 -0.42
C THR A 251 -9.09 18.43 -0.89
N TRP A 252 -7.94 18.60 -1.56
CA TRP A 252 -7.91 19.11 -2.91
C TRP A 252 -9.06 19.99 -3.41
N ASP A 253 -9.80 19.32 -4.26
CA ASP A 253 -11.02 19.73 -4.94
C ASP A 253 -12.11 20.25 -3.99
N LYS A 254 -12.34 19.57 -2.86
CA LYS A 254 -13.37 19.99 -1.89
C LYS A 254 -13.02 21.34 -1.26
N ARG A 255 -11.76 21.56 -0.90
CA ARG A 255 -11.28 22.81 -0.30
C ARG A 255 -11.37 24.00 -1.25
N LEU A 256 -11.11 23.78 -2.54
CA LEU A 256 -11.22 24.80 -3.58
C LEU A 256 -12.66 24.97 -4.11
N GLU A 257 -13.61 24.19 -3.60
CA GLU A 257 -14.99 24.10 -4.11
C GLU A 257 -15.04 23.77 -5.62
N THR A 258 -14.02 23.07 -6.12
CA THR A 258 -13.90 22.66 -7.53
C THR A 258 -14.15 21.17 -7.65
N ARG A 259 -15.19 20.78 -8.38
CA ARG A 259 -15.36 19.37 -8.75
C ARG A 259 -14.48 19.06 -9.97
N ALA A 260 -13.68 17.99 -9.89
CA ALA A 260 -12.84 17.60 -11.00
C ALA A 260 -13.66 17.21 -12.25
N ASP A 261 -13.25 17.71 -13.43
CA ASP A 261 -13.79 17.33 -14.74
C ASP A 261 -12.88 16.35 -15.50
N ARG A 262 -11.72 16.03 -14.91
CA ARG A 262 -10.67 15.19 -15.49
C ARG A 262 -9.77 14.60 -14.41
N LEU A 263 -9.07 13.55 -14.79
CA LEU A 263 -7.94 12.95 -14.10
C LEU A 263 -6.63 13.62 -14.55
N LEU A 264 -5.73 13.88 -13.62
CA LEU A 264 -4.58 14.76 -13.85
C LEU A 264 -3.29 13.97 -14.10
N CYS A 265 -2.51 14.40 -15.11
CA CYS A 265 -1.13 13.97 -15.27
C CYS A 265 -0.18 14.72 -14.32
N ARG A 266 1.11 14.37 -14.32
CA ARG A 266 2.12 15.03 -13.48
C ARG A 266 2.21 16.54 -13.74
N GLU A 267 2.15 16.97 -14.99
CA GLU A 267 2.30 18.38 -15.37
C GLU A 267 1.14 19.23 -14.83
N SER A 268 -0.09 18.71 -14.88
CA SER A 268 -1.27 19.37 -14.33
C SER A 268 -1.37 19.30 -12.81
N PHE A 269 -0.64 18.37 -12.16
CA PHE A 269 -0.62 18.18 -10.71
C PHE A 269 0.59 18.87 -10.04
N TYR A 270 0.97 20.05 -10.53
CA TYR A 270 2.23 20.74 -10.19
C TYR A 270 2.31 21.29 -8.76
N SER A 271 1.19 21.51 -8.08
CA SER A 271 1.15 22.01 -6.69
C SER A 271 1.51 20.95 -5.65
N HIS A 272 1.73 19.70 -6.09
CA HIS A 272 2.00 18.57 -5.22
C HIS A 272 3.36 17.95 -5.51
N THR A 273 4.12 17.68 -4.45
CA THR A 273 5.42 17.01 -4.51
C THR A 273 5.34 15.70 -3.72
N PRO A 274 5.35 14.52 -4.36
CA PRO A 274 5.35 13.24 -3.66
C PRO A 274 6.60 13.04 -2.79
N ASP A 275 6.46 12.29 -1.70
CA ASP A 275 7.59 11.80 -0.92
C ASP A 275 8.54 10.95 -1.80
N GLU A 276 9.84 10.95 -1.47
CA GLU A 276 10.91 10.34 -2.26
C GLU A 276 10.59 8.89 -2.69
N LYS A 277 10.00 8.08 -1.80
CA LYS A 277 9.67 6.68 -2.08
C LYS A 277 8.72 6.49 -3.27
N TYR A 278 7.84 7.45 -3.57
CA TYR A 278 6.93 7.40 -4.72
C TYR A 278 7.51 8.00 -6.00
N THR A 279 8.76 8.47 -5.94
CA THR A 279 9.50 8.99 -7.11
C THR A 279 10.60 8.03 -7.56
N LYS A 280 10.89 7.00 -6.76
CA LYS A 280 11.85 5.95 -7.09
C LYS A 280 11.44 5.17 -8.34
N GLN A 281 12.43 4.71 -9.09
CA GLN A 281 12.24 4.03 -10.37
C GLN A 281 11.32 2.80 -10.25
N ASP A 282 11.48 1.99 -9.20
CA ASP A 282 10.67 0.78 -9.01
C ASP A 282 9.19 1.13 -8.88
N PHE A 283 8.86 2.12 -8.05
CA PHE A 283 7.48 2.59 -7.89
C PHE A 283 6.93 3.15 -9.20
N CYS A 284 7.68 4.02 -9.90
CA CYS A 284 7.24 4.61 -11.16
C CYS A 284 7.14 3.60 -12.31
N THR A 285 7.84 2.47 -12.22
CA THR A 285 7.76 1.37 -13.21
C THR A 285 6.50 0.54 -12.99
N GLU A 286 6.15 0.28 -11.74
CA GLU A 286 4.92 -0.44 -11.37
C GLU A 286 3.67 0.42 -11.56
N TYR A 287 3.77 1.71 -11.27
CA TYR A 287 2.67 2.70 -11.34
C TYR A 287 3.00 3.83 -12.33
N PRO A 288 3.07 3.55 -13.65
CA PRO A 288 3.46 4.54 -14.65
C PRO A 288 2.38 5.61 -14.79
N VAL A 289 2.72 6.83 -14.37
CA VAL A 289 1.83 8.00 -14.47
C VAL A 289 1.59 8.37 -15.94
N ALA A 290 0.38 8.82 -16.26
CA ALA A 290 0.02 9.31 -17.59
C ALA A 290 0.78 10.60 -17.95
N ASP A 291 1.01 10.81 -19.25
CA ASP A 291 1.65 12.02 -19.77
C ASP A 291 0.64 13.16 -20.02
N GLU A 292 -0.64 12.83 -20.23
CA GLU A 292 -1.73 13.77 -20.52
C GLU A 292 -2.92 13.55 -19.58
N ASP A 293 -3.67 14.61 -19.31
CA ASP A 293 -4.93 14.52 -18.57
C ASP A 293 -5.98 13.67 -19.32
N MET A 294 -6.90 13.07 -18.57
CA MET A 294 -8.01 12.29 -19.12
C MET A 294 -9.35 12.83 -18.61
N ARG A 295 -10.26 13.20 -19.51
CA ARG A 295 -11.59 13.69 -19.11
C ARG A 295 -12.48 12.57 -18.59
N PHE A 296 -13.31 12.92 -17.62
CA PHE A 296 -14.41 12.10 -17.11
C PHE A 296 -15.61 11.96 -18.05
#